data_AF-A0A2K6NLV4-F1
#
_entry.id   AF-A0A2K6NLV4-F1
#
_cell.length_a   1.000
_cell.length_b   1.000
_cell.length_c   1.000
_cell.angle_alpha   90.00
_cell.angle_beta   90.00
_cell.angle_gamma   90.00
#
_symmetry.space_group_name_H-M   'P 1'
#
loop_
_entity.id
_entity.type
_entity.pdbx_description
1 polymer ?
#
loop_
_entity_poly.entity_id
_entity_poly.type
_entity_poly.pdbx_seq_one_letter_code
_entity_poly.pdbx_strand_id
1 'polypeptide(L)'
;MHSPHRKRPGPRMDPIHPAPCLPQAKWSPGPGDQGWPMMCQVLKESQKCTRRKNLPKARAMDFITSTAILPLLFGCLGVFGLFRLLQWVRGKAYLRNAVVVITGATSGLGKECAKVFYAAGAKLVLCGRNSGALEELIRELTASHATKVQTYKPYLVTFDLTDPGAIVAAAAEILQCFGYVDILVNNAGISYRGTIMDTTVDVDKRVMETNYFGPVALTKALLPSMIKRRQGHIVAISSIQGKISIPFRSAYAASKHATQAFFDCLRAEMEQYEIEVTVISPGYIHTNLSVNAITADGSRYGVMDTTTAQGRSPVEVAHDVLAAVGKKKKDVILADLLPSLAIYLRTLAPGLFFSLMASRARKERKSKNS
;
A
#
# COMPACT_ATOMS: atom_id res chain seq x y z
N MET A 1 43.43 19.86 39.13
CA MET A 1 43.72 21.24 38.67
C MET A 1 42.66 21.59 37.64
N HIS A 2 41.61 22.31 38.06
CA HIS A 2 41.32 23.72 37.68
C HIS A 2 41.12 23.91 36.17
N SER A 3 40.04 24.48 35.64
CA SER A 3 38.76 25.01 36.11
C SER A 3 37.91 25.30 34.84
N PRO A 4 36.57 25.43 34.90
CA PRO A 4 35.67 25.45 33.74
C PRO A 4 35.27 26.88 33.30
N HIS A 5 34.88 27.06 32.03
CA HIS A 5 34.23 28.27 31.53
C HIS A 5 32.80 27.95 31.04
N ARG A 6 31.78 28.30 31.84
CA ARG A 6 31.04 29.57 31.93
C ARG A 6 29.84 29.62 30.95
N LYS A 7 28.68 29.25 31.49
CA LYS A 7 27.34 29.61 30.98
C LYS A 7 27.18 31.15 30.99
N ARG A 8 26.52 31.69 29.97
CA ARG A 8 25.94 33.06 29.98
C ARG A 8 24.42 33.01 29.73
N PRO A 9 23.67 33.99 30.26
CA PRO A 9 22.24 33.88 30.55
C PRO A 9 21.35 34.33 29.39
N GLY A 10 20.11 33.83 29.38
CA GLY A 10 19.05 34.26 28.46
C GLY A 10 18.48 35.65 28.80
N PRO A 11 17.80 36.30 27.84
CA PRO A 11 17.03 37.50 28.09
C PRO A 11 15.56 37.19 28.45
N ARG A 12 14.99 38.14 29.17
CA ARG A 12 13.75 38.11 29.97
C ARG A 12 12.48 38.09 29.13
N MET A 13 11.46 37.47 29.70
CA MET A 13 10.05 37.71 29.41
C MET A 13 9.63 39.04 30.03
N ASP A 14 9.11 39.97 29.22
CA ASP A 14 8.37 41.14 29.71
C ASP A 14 6.86 40.95 29.48
N PRO A 15 6.01 41.40 30.42
CA PRO A 15 4.58 41.11 30.45
C PRO A 15 3.71 42.08 29.63
N ILE A 16 2.67 41.50 29.02
CA ILE A 16 1.28 41.96 28.86
C ILE A 16 1.03 43.48 28.93
N HIS A 17 0.60 44.06 27.81
CA HIS A 17 -0.23 45.28 27.78
C HIS A 17 -1.60 45.00 27.12
N PRO A 18 -2.70 45.48 27.72
CA PRO A 18 -4.07 45.22 27.25
C PRO A 18 -4.53 46.20 26.15
N ALA A 19 -5.47 45.74 25.33
CA ALA A 19 -6.13 46.49 24.27
C ALA A 19 -6.96 47.68 24.81
N PRO A 20 -6.96 48.85 24.14
CA PRO A 20 -7.75 49.98 24.58
C PRO A 20 -9.23 49.86 24.19
N CYS A 21 -10.08 50.07 25.21
CA CYS A 21 -11.52 50.19 25.12
C CYS A 21 -11.95 51.43 24.31
N LEU A 22 -12.99 51.26 23.51
CA LEU A 22 -13.73 52.31 22.82
C LEU A 22 -14.42 53.25 23.84
N PRO A 23 -14.38 54.58 23.65
CA PRO A 23 -15.09 55.51 24.52
C PRO A 23 -16.57 55.60 24.17
N GLN A 24 -17.41 55.49 25.20
CA GLN A 24 -18.80 55.91 25.21
C GLN A 24 -18.88 57.44 25.06
N ALA A 25 -19.64 57.92 24.08
CA ALA A 25 -20.03 59.32 23.99
C ALA A 25 -21.53 59.45 24.31
N LYS A 26 -21.81 60.08 25.45
CA LYS A 26 -23.13 60.52 25.90
C LYS A 26 -23.62 61.69 25.05
N TRP A 27 -24.91 61.64 24.74
CA TRP A 27 -25.71 62.72 24.17
C TRP A 27 -26.08 63.79 25.21
N SER A 28 -26.21 65.04 24.77
CA SER A 28 -27.14 66.04 25.31
C SER A 28 -27.43 67.14 24.26
N PRO A 29 -28.61 67.79 24.30
CA PRO A 29 -29.35 68.21 23.11
C PRO A 29 -29.41 69.74 22.90
N GLY A 30 -29.75 70.15 21.67
CA GLY A 30 -30.11 71.51 21.31
C GLY A 30 -30.80 71.55 19.94
N PRO A 31 -31.69 72.53 19.67
CA PRO A 31 -33.04 72.23 19.19
C PRO A 31 -33.39 72.76 17.80
N GLY A 32 -34.51 72.27 17.27
CA GLY A 32 -35.28 72.86 16.17
C GLY A 32 -34.82 72.42 14.78
N ASP A 33 -35.68 72.17 13.80
CA ASP A 33 -37.13 72.27 13.79
C ASP A 33 -37.59 71.52 12.53
N GLN A 34 -38.74 70.86 12.64
CA GLN A 34 -39.71 70.61 11.57
C GLN A 34 -39.26 69.99 10.23
N GLY A 35 -39.60 68.71 10.09
CA GLY A 35 -40.10 68.22 8.81
C GLY A 35 -40.15 66.69 8.69
N TRP A 36 -41.21 66.20 8.04
CA TRP A 36 -41.44 64.85 7.51
C TRP A 36 -42.07 63.78 8.43
N PRO A 37 -43.40 63.86 8.67
CA PRO A 37 -44.22 62.70 8.98
C PRO A 37 -44.65 61.99 7.68
N MET A 38 -43.70 61.57 6.83
CA MET A 38 -44.02 60.83 5.59
C MET A 38 -43.02 59.72 5.23
N MET A 39 -41.98 59.49 6.05
CA MET A 39 -40.97 58.45 5.78
C MET A 39 -41.05 57.25 6.74
N CYS A 40 -41.70 57.40 7.91
CA CYS A 40 -41.92 56.29 8.85
C CYS A 40 -43.06 55.33 8.45
N GLN A 41 -43.92 55.70 7.50
CA GLN A 41 -44.99 54.83 7.03
C GLN A 41 -44.52 53.91 5.88
N VAL A 42 -43.53 54.34 5.09
CA VAL A 42 -42.94 53.53 4.01
C VAL A 42 -41.95 52.48 4.55
N LEU A 43 -41.25 52.75 5.66
CA LEU A 43 -40.30 51.79 6.24
C LEU A 43 -40.96 50.69 7.10
N LYS A 44 -42.14 50.93 7.69
CA LYS A 44 -42.91 49.90 8.41
C LYS A 44 -43.66 48.93 7.48
N GLU A 45 -43.98 49.34 6.26
CA GLU A 45 -44.53 48.44 5.24
C GLU A 45 -43.45 47.63 4.51
N SER A 46 -42.26 48.21 4.31
CA SER A 46 -41.10 47.50 3.73
C SER A 46 -40.61 46.32 4.60
N GLN A 47 -40.58 46.47 5.94
CA GLN A 47 -40.18 45.37 6.85
C GLN A 47 -41.27 44.31 7.11
N LYS A 48 -42.57 44.62 6.92
CA LYS A 48 -43.64 43.61 6.95
C LYS A 48 -43.73 42.81 5.65
N CYS A 49 -43.31 43.38 4.52
CA CYS A 49 -43.34 42.72 3.22
C CYS A 49 -42.18 41.71 3.00
N THR A 50 -41.06 41.83 3.71
CA THR A 50 -39.93 40.88 3.62
C THR A 50 -39.96 39.74 4.64
N ARG A 51 -40.82 39.80 5.68
CA ARG A 51 -40.85 38.79 6.75
C ARG A 51 -41.88 37.67 6.58
N ARG A 52 -42.59 37.59 5.44
CA ARG A 52 -43.72 36.66 5.27
C ARG A 52 -43.72 35.78 4.00
N LYS A 53 -42.60 35.65 3.27
CA LYS A 53 -42.56 34.85 2.03
C LYS A 53 -41.58 33.65 2.00
N ASN A 54 -40.78 33.39 3.04
CA ASN A 54 -39.80 32.29 3.02
C ASN A 54 -40.01 31.14 4.04
N LEU A 55 -41.03 31.20 4.91
CA LEU A 55 -41.30 30.14 5.90
C LEU A 55 -41.76 28.77 5.30
N PRO A 56 -42.57 28.70 4.23
CA PRO A 56 -43.02 27.41 3.69
C PRO A 56 -41.92 26.63 2.97
N LYS A 57 -41.02 27.35 2.29
CA LYS A 57 -39.90 26.75 1.52
C LYS A 57 -38.86 26.10 2.42
N ALA A 58 -38.56 26.69 3.59
CA ALA A 58 -37.63 26.10 4.55
C ALA A 58 -38.18 24.79 5.16
N ARG A 59 -39.45 24.78 5.61
CA ARG A 59 -40.09 23.56 6.13
C ARG A 59 -40.24 22.45 5.09
N ALA A 60 -40.55 22.80 3.83
CA ALA A 60 -40.62 21.83 2.76
C ALA A 60 -39.24 21.23 2.43
N MET A 61 -38.18 22.05 2.47
CA MET A 61 -36.81 21.60 2.26
C MET A 61 -36.34 20.68 3.40
N ASP A 62 -36.64 21.04 4.66
CA ASP A 62 -36.35 20.22 5.85
C ASP A 62 -37.12 18.88 5.83
N PHE A 63 -38.37 18.89 5.38
CA PHE A 63 -39.20 17.69 5.24
C PHE A 63 -38.67 16.76 4.13
N ILE A 64 -38.29 17.30 2.96
CA ILE A 64 -37.70 16.52 1.86
C ILE A 64 -36.34 15.92 2.26
N THR A 65 -35.49 16.69 2.96
CA THR A 65 -34.23 16.17 3.49
C THR A 65 -34.44 15.06 4.52
N SER A 66 -35.45 15.20 5.40
CA SER A 66 -35.72 14.24 6.47
C SER A 66 -36.45 12.98 6.02
N THR A 67 -37.32 13.05 5.01
CA THR A 67 -38.20 11.95 4.60
C THR A 67 -37.75 11.20 3.35
N ALA A 68 -36.97 11.84 2.46
CA ALA A 68 -36.51 11.20 1.23
C ALA A 68 -34.99 10.99 1.21
N ILE A 69 -34.20 12.02 1.53
CA ILE A 69 -32.73 11.95 1.42
C ILE A 69 -32.14 11.10 2.54
N LEU A 70 -32.58 11.31 3.78
CA LEU A 70 -32.02 10.62 4.94
C LEU A 70 -32.29 9.09 4.91
N PRO A 71 -33.51 8.59 4.62
CA PRO A 71 -33.75 7.15 4.47
C PRO A 71 -33.01 6.53 3.28
N LEU A 72 -32.84 7.28 2.19
CA LEU A 72 -32.11 6.81 1.00
C LEU A 72 -30.61 6.71 1.28
N LEU A 73 -30.03 7.67 2.02
CA LEU A 73 -28.65 7.58 2.51
C LEU A 73 -28.45 6.41 3.48
N PHE A 74 -29.36 6.22 4.45
CA PHE A 74 -29.29 5.06 5.35
C PHE A 74 -29.49 3.73 4.61
N GLY A 75 -30.37 3.68 3.61
CA GLY A 75 -30.53 2.54 2.71
C GLY A 75 -29.27 2.25 1.91
N CYS A 76 -28.63 3.26 1.32
CA CYS A 76 -27.36 3.14 0.61
C CYS A 76 -26.23 2.66 1.54
N LEU A 77 -26.15 3.18 2.77
CA LEU A 77 -25.18 2.73 3.77
C LEU A 77 -25.44 1.27 4.19
N GLY A 78 -26.71 0.87 4.36
CA GLY A 78 -27.09 -0.50 4.66
C GLY A 78 -26.73 -1.48 3.54
N VAL A 79 -27.06 -1.15 2.30
CA VAL A 79 -26.71 -1.95 1.10
C VAL A 79 -25.19 -2.02 0.93
N PHE A 80 -24.47 -0.91 1.12
CA PHE A 80 -23.01 -0.89 1.08
C PHE A 80 -22.39 -1.74 2.18
N GLY A 81 -22.93 -1.67 3.40
CA GLY A 81 -22.52 -2.50 4.53
C GLY A 81 -22.73 -3.98 4.25
N LEU A 82 -23.91 -4.36 3.75
CA LEU A 82 -24.22 -5.72 3.33
C LEU A 82 -23.29 -6.20 2.21
N PHE A 83 -23.06 -5.37 1.18
CA PHE A 83 -22.13 -5.68 0.10
C PHE A 83 -20.71 -5.93 0.64
N ARG A 84 -20.21 -5.08 1.54
CA ARG A 84 -18.90 -5.27 2.17
C ARG A 84 -18.84 -6.54 3.01
N LEU A 85 -19.91 -6.86 3.74
CA LEU A 85 -20.01 -8.10 4.51
C LEU A 85 -19.97 -9.32 3.58
N LEU A 86 -20.75 -9.33 2.50
CA LEU A 86 -20.75 -10.41 1.51
C LEU A 86 -19.38 -10.59 0.85
N GLN A 87 -18.71 -9.50 0.47
CA GLN A 87 -17.35 -9.54 -0.07
C GLN A 87 -16.35 -10.12 0.94
N TRP A 88 -16.50 -9.77 2.23
CA TRP A 88 -15.66 -10.31 3.29
C TRP A 88 -15.90 -11.81 3.53
N VAL A 89 -17.17 -12.24 3.60
CA VAL A 89 -17.53 -13.66 3.76
C VAL A 89 -17.03 -14.49 2.58
N ARG A 90 -17.24 -14.02 1.34
CA ARG A 90 -16.77 -14.69 0.11
C ARG A 90 -15.25 -14.80 0.08
N GLY A 91 -14.53 -13.73 0.41
CA GLY A 91 -13.07 -13.76 0.46
C GLY A 91 -12.54 -14.72 1.51
N LYS A 92 -13.17 -14.78 2.69
CA LYS A 92 -12.80 -15.74 3.73
C LYS A 92 -13.05 -17.19 3.29
N ALA A 93 -14.18 -17.44 2.62
CA ALA A 93 -14.50 -18.76 2.07
C ALA A 93 -13.51 -19.17 0.97
N TYR A 94 -13.09 -18.24 0.11
CA TYR A 94 -12.14 -18.48 -0.97
C TYR A 94 -10.75 -18.88 -0.46
N LEU A 95 -10.29 -18.28 0.65
CA LEU A 95 -8.97 -18.53 1.21
C LEU A 95 -8.92 -19.77 2.11
N ARG A 96 -10.05 -20.15 2.72
CA ARG A 96 -10.12 -21.28 3.62
C ARG A 96 -9.86 -22.58 2.86
N ASN A 97 -8.96 -23.41 3.38
CA ASN A 97 -8.51 -24.68 2.81
C ASN A 97 -7.81 -24.59 1.45
N ALA A 98 -7.63 -23.39 0.89
CA ALA A 98 -6.88 -23.20 -0.35
C ALA A 98 -5.43 -23.62 -0.17
N VAL A 99 -4.85 -24.28 -1.17
CA VAL A 99 -3.41 -24.61 -1.18
C VAL A 99 -2.62 -23.40 -1.69
N VAL A 100 -1.86 -22.79 -0.79
CA VAL A 100 -1.12 -21.55 -1.02
C VAL A 100 0.38 -21.79 -0.94
N VAL A 101 1.06 -21.54 -2.05
CA VAL A 101 2.51 -21.60 -2.17
C VAL A 101 3.07 -20.19 -2.00
N ILE A 102 4.04 -19.99 -1.10
CA ILE A 102 4.63 -18.67 -0.83
C ILE A 102 6.14 -18.72 -1.02
N THR A 103 6.68 -17.96 -1.98
CA THR A 103 8.13 -17.84 -2.15
C THR A 103 8.73 -16.74 -1.28
N GLY A 104 9.95 -16.96 -0.79
CA GLY A 104 10.60 -16.00 0.11
C GLY A 104 9.89 -15.92 1.47
N ALA A 105 9.37 -17.05 1.94
CA ALA A 105 8.52 -17.13 3.13
C ALA A 105 9.26 -16.85 4.45
N THR A 106 10.60 -16.89 4.47
CA THR A 106 11.39 -16.87 5.72
C THR A 106 11.60 -15.48 6.32
N SER A 107 11.25 -14.39 5.63
CA SER A 107 11.48 -13.04 6.14
C SER A 107 10.53 -11.98 5.56
N GLY A 108 10.49 -10.82 6.21
CA GLY A 108 9.77 -9.63 5.73
C GLY A 108 8.30 -9.90 5.42
N LEU A 109 7.83 -9.41 4.27
CA LEU A 109 6.45 -9.57 3.85
C LEU A 109 6.06 -11.04 3.64
N GLY A 110 6.96 -11.89 3.12
CA GLY A 110 6.66 -13.30 2.88
C GLY A 110 6.34 -14.07 4.16
N LYS A 111 7.08 -13.80 5.24
CA LYS A 111 6.82 -14.36 6.57
C LYS A 111 5.47 -13.94 7.11
N GLU A 112 5.15 -12.65 7.02
CA GLU A 112 3.86 -12.14 7.50
C GLU A 112 2.68 -12.61 6.63
N CYS A 113 2.88 -12.76 5.31
CA CYS A 113 1.93 -13.44 4.43
C CYS A 113 1.68 -14.88 4.89
N ALA A 114 2.72 -15.66 5.18
CA ALA A 114 2.55 -17.02 5.68
C ALA A 114 1.68 -17.05 6.95
N LYS A 115 1.93 -16.15 7.90
CA LYS A 115 1.13 -16.04 9.13
C LYS A 115 -0.34 -15.71 8.87
N VAL A 116 -0.64 -14.69 8.07
CA VAL A 116 -2.03 -14.29 7.84
C VAL A 116 -2.82 -15.29 6.98
N PHE A 117 -2.17 -15.95 6.02
CA PHE A 117 -2.81 -17.02 5.24
C PHE A 117 -3.02 -18.28 6.09
N TYR A 118 -2.05 -18.65 6.95
CA TYR A 118 -2.22 -19.74 7.91
C TYR A 118 -3.42 -19.49 8.84
N ALA A 119 -3.49 -18.30 9.43
CA ALA A 119 -4.58 -17.89 10.30
C ALA A 119 -5.95 -17.82 9.60
N ALA A 120 -5.96 -17.65 8.27
CA ALA A 120 -7.16 -17.72 7.44
C ALA A 120 -7.62 -19.17 7.15
N GLY A 121 -6.86 -20.18 7.58
CA GLY A 121 -7.14 -21.60 7.36
C GLY A 121 -6.63 -22.13 6.02
N ALA A 122 -5.68 -21.45 5.37
CA ALA A 122 -5.05 -21.94 4.16
C ALA A 122 -4.07 -23.08 4.45
N LYS A 123 -3.89 -23.99 3.48
CA LYS A 123 -2.88 -25.04 3.49
C LYS A 123 -1.62 -24.49 2.85
N LEU A 124 -0.50 -24.44 3.59
CA LEU A 124 0.68 -23.72 3.14
C LEU A 124 1.78 -24.65 2.64
N VAL A 125 2.41 -24.24 1.53
CA VAL A 125 3.71 -24.72 1.08
C VAL A 125 4.67 -23.52 1.12
N LEU A 126 5.65 -23.57 2.01
CA LEU A 126 6.56 -22.48 2.29
C LEU A 126 7.88 -22.70 1.55
N CYS A 127 8.23 -21.76 0.67
CA CYS A 127 9.39 -21.90 -0.20
C CYS A 127 10.49 -20.89 0.14
N GLY A 128 11.74 -21.35 0.12
CA GLY A 128 12.93 -20.53 0.36
C GLY A 128 14.22 -21.34 0.30
N ARG A 129 15.36 -20.68 0.52
CA ARG A 129 16.68 -21.32 0.41
C ARG A 129 17.20 -21.94 1.72
N ASN A 130 16.63 -21.54 2.85
CA ASN A 130 17.12 -21.93 4.17
C ASN A 130 16.06 -22.81 4.84
N SER A 131 16.32 -24.12 4.88
CA SER A 131 15.44 -25.13 5.51
C SER A 131 15.19 -24.82 6.98
N GLY A 132 16.24 -24.55 7.76
CA GLY A 132 16.10 -24.26 9.20
C GLY A 132 15.21 -23.06 9.50
N ALA A 133 15.30 -21.99 8.68
CA ALA A 133 14.42 -20.83 8.81
C ALA A 133 12.95 -21.13 8.43
N LEU A 134 12.73 -22.08 7.50
CA LEU A 134 11.38 -22.55 7.14
C LEU A 134 10.81 -23.43 8.26
N GLU A 135 11.61 -24.34 8.81
CA GLU A 135 11.21 -25.20 9.94
C GLU A 135 10.85 -24.36 11.18
N GLU A 136 11.65 -23.34 11.47
CA GLU A 136 11.36 -22.40 12.56
C GLU A 136 10.05 -21.64 12.33
N LEU A 137 9.80 -21.20 11.10
CA LEU A 137 8.51 -20.57 10.77
C LEU A 137 7.34 -21.55 10.93
N ILE A 138 7.50 -22.81 10.51
CA ILE A 138 6.47 -23.85 10.72
C ILE A 138 6.20 -24.04 12.21
N ARG A 139 7.24 -24.06 13.04
CA ARG A 139 7.11 -24.15 14.50
C ARG A 139 6.36 -22.94 15.08
N GLU A 140 6.69 -21.73 14.64
CA GLU A 140 5.97 -20.49 15.04
C GLU A 140 4.49 -20.53 14.66
N LEU A 141 4.16 -20.97 13.44
CA LEU A 141 2.78 -21.06 12.95
C LEU A 141 1.97 -22.10 13.73
N THR A 142 2.54 -23.28 13.95
CA THR A 142 1.87 -24.41 14.62
C THR A 142 1.78 -24.24 16.15
N ALA A 143 2.69 -23.49 16.77
CA ALA A 143 2.62 -23.16 18.20
C ALA A 143 1.41 -22.29 18.54
N SER A 144 0.93 -21.49 17.58
CA SER A 144 -0.20 -20.58 17.75
C SER A 144 -1.54 -21.33 17.74
N HIS A 145 -1.88 -22.02 18.84
CA HIS A 145 -3.12 -22.80 19.01
C HIS A 145 -4.40 -21.94 19.12
N ALA A 146 -4.30 -20.61 18.94
CA ALA A 146 -5.37 -19.67 19.24
C ALA A 146 -6.39 -19.44 18.11
N THR A 147 -6.25 -20.10 16.96
CA THR A 147 -7.16 -19.88 15.82
C THR A 147 -8.41 -20.74 15.92
N LYS A 148 -9.59 -20.13 15.98
CA LYS A 148 -10.91 -20.82 15.87
C LYS A 148 -11.16 -21.48 14.50
N VAL A 149 -10.18 -21.45 13.61
CA VAL A 149 -10.24 -21.95 12.23
C VAL A 149 -9.36 -23.19 12.14
N GLN A 150 -9.85 -24.24 11.48
CA GLN A 150 -9.05 -25.43 11.16
C GLN A 150 -7.77 -25.01 10.42
N THR A 151 -6.63 -25.44 10.93
CA THR A 151 -5.32 -25.26 10.30
C THR A 151 -4.71 -26.62 9.94
N TYR A 152 -3.69 -26.61 9.09
CA TYR A 152 -3.01 -27.80 8.58
C TYR A 152 -1.50 -27.62 8.78
N LYS A 153 -0.76 -28.69 9.06
CA LYS A 153 0.71 -28.60 9.11
C LYS A 153 1.23 -28.11 7.74
N PRO A 154 2.00 -27.01 7.68
CA PRO A 154 2.61 -26.57 6.44
C PRO A 154 3.66 -27.55 5.92
N TYR A 155 3.86 -27.58 4.61
CA TYR A 155 5.04 -28.17 3.99
C TYR A 155 6.11 -27.09 3.76
N LEU A 156 7.37 -27.51 3.67
CA LEU A 156 8.47 -26.68 3.20
C LEU A 156 9.04 -27.29 1.92
N VAL A 157 9.47 -26.44 0.99
CA VAL A 157 10.17 -26.86 -0.23
C VAL A 157 11.36 -25.92 -0.44
N THR A 158 12.56 -26.47 -0.55
CA THR A 158 13.79 -25.67 -0.63
C THR A 158 14.39 -25.66 -2.02
N PHE A 159 14.59 -24.46 -2.56
CA PHE A 159 15.25 -24.24 -3.85
C PHE A 159 15.74 -22.80 -3.98
N ASP A 160 16.65 -22.55 -4.92
CA ASP A 160 16.99 -21.19 -5.36
C ASP A 160 16.18 -20.83 -6.61
N LEU A 161 15.56 -19.65 -6.59
CA LEU A 161 14.79 -19.11 -7.71
C LEU A 161 15.68 -18.66 -8.87
N THR A 162 16.99 -18.55 -8.66
CA THR A 162 17.94 -18.24 -9.73
C THR A 162 18.45 -19.50 -10.44
N ASP A 163 18.01 -20.69 -10.05
CA ASP A 163 18.38 -21.96 -10.68
C ASP A 163 17.18 -22.57 -11.43
N PRO A 164 17.11 -22.41 -12.77
CA PRO A 164 16.03 -22.97 -13.57
C PRO A 164 15.89 -24.49 -13.45
N GLY A 165 16.98 -25.21 -13.25
CA GLY A 165 16.97 -26.67 -13.08
C GLY A 165 16.29 -27.08 -11.77
N ALA A 166 16.58 -26.36 -10.69
CA ALA A 166 15.96 -26.58 -9.40
C ALA A 166 14.45 -26.25 -9.39
N ILE A 167 14.01 -25.25 -10.18
CA ILE A 167 12.60 -24.83 -10.23
C ILE A 167 11.68 -25.95 -10.71
N VAL A 168 12.09 -26.74 -11.71
CA VAL A 168 11.25 -27.84 -12.24
C VAL A 168 11.05 -28.92 -11.19
N ALA A 169 12.12 -29.32 -10.51
CA ALA A 169 12.07 -30.29 -9.41
C ALA A 169 11.23 -29.76 -8.25
N ALA A 170 11.43 -28.49 -7.86
CA ALA A 170 10.66 -27.84 -6.80
C ALA A 170 9.17 -27.74 -7.14
N ALA A 171 8.81 -27.45 -8.40
CA ALA A 171 7.41 -27.41 -8.82
C ALA A 171 6.75 -28.79 -8.72
N ALA A 172 7.46 -29.86 -9.06
CA ALA A 172 6.97 -31.23 -8.87
C ALA A 172 6.77 -31.56 -7.38
N GLU A 173 7.73 -31.21 -6.52
CA GLU A 173 7.64 -31.38 -5.06
C GLU A 173 6.48 -30.58 -4.45
N ILE A 174 6.31 -29.31 -4.86
CA ILE A 174 5.19 -28.45 -4.46
C ILE A 174 3.85 -29.10 -4.79
N LEU A 175 3.71 -29.66 -6.00
CA LEU A 175 2.47 -30.33 -6.42
C LEU A 175 2.21 -31.60 -5.61
N GLN A 176 3.24 -32.31 -5.15
CA GLN A 176 3.09 -33.52 -4.34
C GLN A 176 2.62 -33.23 -2.90
N CYS A 177 2.89 -32.04 -2.35
CA CYS A 177 2.53 -31.70 -0.96
C CYS A 177 1.03 -31.86 -0.67
N PHE A 178 0.17 -31.32 -1.55
CA PHE A 178 -1.29 -31.39 -1.41
C PHE A 178 -2.02 -31.87 -2.68
N GLY A 179 -1.28 -32.25 -3.74
CA GLY A 179 -1.80 -32.73 -5.02
C GLY A 179 -2.09 -31.63 -6.06
N TYR A 180 -2.22 -30.37 -5.62
CA TYR A 180 -2.52 -29.21 -6.46
C TYR A 180 -2.09 -27.90 -5.78
N VAL A 181 -2.14 -26.80 -6.53
CA VAL A 181 -1.93 -25.43 -6.03
C VAL A 181 -3.12 -24.58 -6.43
N ASP A 182 -3.74 -23.90 -5.48
CA ASP A 182 -4.79 -22.91 -5.76
C ASP A 182 -4.23 -21.51 -5.90
N ILE A 183 -3.25 -21.14 -5.06
CA ILE A 183 -2.69 -19.79 -5.04
C ILE A 183 -1.16 -19.86 -5.01
N LEU A 184 -0.50 -19.19 -5.96
CA LEU A 184 0.95 -18.98 -5.96
C LEU A 184 1.25 -17.53 -5.60
N VAL A 185 1.94 -17.29 -4.49
CA VAL A 185 2.43 -15.97 -4.08
C VAL A 185 3.91 -15.85 -4.40
N ASN A 186 4.20 -15.26 -5.56
CA ASN A 186 5.54 -14.86 -5.98
C ASN A 186 5.98 -13.62 -5.19
N ASN A 187 6.57 -13.84 -4.02
CA ASN A 187 7.02 -12.79 -3.11
C ASN A 187 8.56 -12.65 -3.05
N ALA A 188 9.30 -13.72 -3.27
CA ALA A 188 10.76 -13.68 -3.22
C ALA A 188 11.34 -12.61 -4.16
N GLY A 189 12.39 -11.95 -3.68
CA GLY A 189 13.08 -10.93 -4.45
C GLY A 189 14.22 -10.28 -3.67
N ILE A 190 15.12 -9.64 -4.40
CA ILE A 190 16.18 -8.81 -3.86
C ILE A 190 15.97 -7.36 -4.28
N SER A 191 16.49 -6.44 -3.47
CA SER A 191 16.55 -5.03 -3.81
C SER A 191 17.98 -4.61 -4.12
N TYR A 192 18.15 -3.41 -4.66
CA TYR A 192 19.45 -2.96 -5.18
C TYR A 192 19.67 -1.46 -4.90
N ARG A 193 20.94 -1.05 -4.74
CA ARG A 193 21.39 0.34 -4.56
C ARG A 193 22.65 0.59 -5.40
N GLY A 194 22.60 1.49 -6.36
CA GLY A 194 23.81 1.83 -7.13
C GLY A 194 23.54 2.92 -8.13
N THR A 195 24.60 3.55 -8.65
CA THR A 195 24.46 4.46 -9.79
C THR A 195 24.44 3.63 -11.08
N ILE A 196 23.79 4.15 -12.13
CA ILE A 196 23.78 3.46 -13.43
C ILE A 196 25.20 3.31 -13.99
N MET A 197 26.06 4.31 -13.76
CA MET A 197 27.45 4.31 -14.24
C MET A 197 28.30 3.21 -13.60
N ASP A 198 28.09 2.95 -12.31
CA ASP A 198 28.96 2.04 -11.54
C ASP A 198 28.45 0.60 -11.52
N THR A 199 27.21 0.37 -11.95
CA THR A 199 26.56 -0.94 -11.82
C THR A 199 27.02 -1.89 -12.89
N THR A 200 27.51 -3.04 -12.47
CA THR A 200 27.93 -4.07 -13.42
C THR A 200 26.70 -4.75 -14.04
N VAL A 201 26.84 -5.15 -15.30
CA VAL A 201 25.79 -5.90 -16.01
C VAL A 201 25.44 -7.20 -15.29
N ASP A 202 26.39 -7.82 -14.58
CA ASP A 202 26.13 -9.03 -13.80
C ASP A 202 25.22 -8.77 -12.60
N VAL A 203 25.31 -7.59 -11.98
CA VAL A 203 24.34 -7.15 -10.97
C VAL A 203 22.96 -6.95 -11.58
N ASP A 204 22.86 -6.30 -12.75
CA ASP A 204 21.58 -6.15 -13.46
C ASP A 204 20.95 -7.51 -13.75
N LYS A 205 21.71 -8.46 -14.30
CA LYS A 205 21.27 -9.84 -14.55
C LYS A 205 20.84 -10.53 -13.26
N ARG A 206 21.63 -10.47 -12.19
CA ARG A 206 21.30 -11.12 -10.91
C ARG A 206 19.98 -10.64 -10.31
N VAL A 207 19.70 -9.33 -10.41
CA VAL A 207 18.41 -8.77 -9.98
C VAL A 207 17.28 -9.27 -10.86
N MET A 208 17.47 -9.35 -12.17
CA MET A 208 16.50 -9.92 -13.11
C MET A 208 16.23 -11.40 -12.86
N GLU A 209 17.26 -12.21 -12.65
CA GLU A 209 17.13 -13.65 -12.36
C GLU A 209 16.22 -13.87 -11.14
N THR A 210 16.49 -13.14 -10.06
CA THR A 210 15.74 -13.32 -8.81
C THR A 210 14.31 -12.75 -8.88
N ASN A 211 14.16 -11.53 -9.42
CA ASN A 211 12.89 -10.79 -9.31
C ASN A 211 11.93 -11.05 -10.48
N TYR A 212 12.44 -11.54 -11.61
CA TYR A 212 11.69 -11.72 -12.85
C TYR A 212 11.74 -13.17 -13.33
N PHE A 213 12.91 -13.68 -13.73
CA PHE A 213 12.98 -15.01 -14.36
C PHE A 213 12.56 -16.14 -13.42
N GLY A 214 12.97 -16.10 -12.14
CA GLY A 214 12.54 -17.08 -11.13
C GLY A 214 11.02 -17.16 -10.98
N PRO A 215 10.31 -16.06 -10.64
CA PRO A 215 8.86 -16.02 -10.60
C PRO A 215 8.17 -16.46 -11.90
N VAL A 216 8.72 -16.08 -13.06
CA VAL A 216 8.22 -16.49 -14.39
C VAL A 216 8.33 -18.01 -14.55
N ALA A 217 9.50 -18.58 -14.27
CA ALA A 217 9.78 -20.00 -14.43
C ALA A 217 8.91 -20.85 -13.49
N LEU A 218 8.81 -20.46 -12.21
CA LEU A 218 7.95 -21.17 -11.25
C LEU A 218 6.47 -21.09 -11.64
N THR A 219 6.01 -19.91 -12.08
CA THR A 219 4.65 -19.74 -12.60
C THR A 219 4.41 -20.68 -13.76
N LYS A 220 5.28 -20.68 -14.78
CA LYS A 220 5.17 -21.56 -15.96
C LYS A 220 5.20 -23.04 -15.58
N ALA A 221 5.96 -23.44 -14.58
CA ALA A 221 6.04 -24.84 -14.13
C ALA A 221 4.75 -25.32 -13.44
N LEU A 222 4.07 -24.44 -12.69
CA LEU A 222 2.83 -24.78 -11.97
C LEU A 222 1.56 -24.56 -12.80
N LEU A 223 1.62 -23.70 -13.82
CA LEU A 223 0.48 -23.27 -14.63
C LEU A 223 -0.29 -24.41 -15.32
N PRO A 224 0.36 -25.46 -15.90
CA PRO A 224 -0.36 -26.57 -16.54
C PRO A 224 -1.34 -27.28 -15.60
N SER A 225 -0.97 -27.43 -14.32
CA SER A 225 -1.84 -28.05 -13.30
C SER A 225 -3.06 -27.17 -13.01
N MET A 226 -2.87 -25.84 -12.92
CA MET A 226 -3.97 -24.89 -12.75
C MET A 226 -4.92 -24.87 -13.96
N ILE A 227 -4.37 -24.88 -15.18
CA ILE A 227 -5.14 -24.92 -16.44
C ILE A 227 -6.00 -26.18 -16.50
N LYS A 228 -5.42 -27.35 -16.21
CA LYS A 228 -6.16 -28.63 -16.23
C LYS A 228 -7.35 -28.63 -15.28
N ARG A 229 -7.23 -27.96 -14.13
CA ARG A 229 -8.32 -27.84 -13.13
C ARG A 229 -9.26 -26.66 -13.39
N ARG A 230 -8.93 -25.77 -14.32
CA ARG A 230 -9.57 -24.45 -14.51
C ARG A 230 -9.72 -23.68 -13.20
N GLN A 231 -8.69 -23.76 -12.37
CA GLN A 231 -8.67 -23.16 -11.05
C GLN A 231 -7.24 -22.81 -10.66
N GLY A 232 -7.01 -21.53 -10.41
CA GLY A 232 -5.73 -21.02 -9.93
C GLY A 232 -5.76 -19.52 -9.69
N HIS A 233 -4.81 -19.05 -8.92
CA HIS A 233 -4.59 -17.63 -8.66
C HIS A 233 -3.10 -17.34 -8.52
N ILE A 234 -2.56 -16.61 -9.48
CA ILE A 234 -1.17 -16.17 -9.44
C ILE A 234 -1.10 -14.77 -8.83
N VAL A 235 -0.31 -14.61 -7.78
CA VAL A 235 -0.11 -13.36 -7.06
C VAL A 235 1.36 -12.96 -7.19
N ALA A 236 1.64 -11.79 -7.75
CA ALA A 236 2.99 -11.26 -7.90
C ALA A 236 3.18 -10.04 -6.99
N ILE A 237 4.17 -10.12 -6.08
CA ILE A 237 4.61 -8.97 -5.30
C ILE A 237 5.64 -8.18 -6.12
N SER A 238 5.15 -7.15 -6.78
CA SER A 238 5.95 -6.16 -7.50
C SER A 238 6.42 -5.06 -6.54
N SER A 239 6.31 -3.80 -6.94
CA SER A 239 6.61 -2.60 -6.17
C SER A 239 5.97 -1.41 -6.86
N ILE A 240 5.78 -0.30 -6.14
CA ILE A 240 5.57 1.01 -6.77
C ILE A 240 6.65 1.31 -7.83
N GLN A 241 7.88 0.80 -7.62
CA GLN A 241 8.98 0.91 -8.57
C GLN A 241 8.82 0.05 -9.84
N GLY A 242 7.77 -0.76 -9.94
CA GLY A 242 7.35 -1.42 -11.18
C GLY A 242 6.44 -0.54 -12.05
N LYS A 243 5.98 0.60 -11.54
CA LYS A 243 5.10 1.55 -12.25
C LYS A 243 5.77 2.90 -12.49
N ILE A 244 6.71 3.28 -11.61
CA ILE A 244 7.55 4.46 -11.74
C ILE A 244 9.00 4.08 -11.46
N SER A 245 9.97 4.83 -11.97
CA SER A 245 11.39 4.61 -11.66
C SER A 245 11.95 5.77 -10.85
N ILE A 246 12.76 5.46 -9.85
CA ILE A 246 13.46 6.46 -9.03
C ILE A 246 14.99 6.32 -9.21
N PRO A 247 15.76 7.39 -9.01
CA PRO A 247 17.22 7.34 -9.12
C PRO A 247 17.85 6.28 -8.19
N PHE A 248 19.03 5.79 -8.60
CA PHE A 248 19.86 4.84 -7.86
C PHE A 248 19.23 3.48 -7.56
N ARG A 249 18.23 3.07 -8.35
CA ARG A 249 17.47 1.82 -8.22
C ARG A 249 17.24 1.13 -9.58
N SER A 250 18.05 1.42 -10.60
CA SER A 250 17.85 0.97 -11.99
C SER A 250 17.56 -0.52 -12.14
N ALA A 251 18.44 -1.39 -11.66
CA ALA A 251 18.28 -2.84 -11.77
C ALA A 251 16.98 -3.33 -11.12
N TYR A 252 16.65 -2.79 -9.94
CA TYR A 252 15.44 -3.15 -9.21
C TYR A 252 14.18 -2.68 -9.94
N ALA A 253 14.12 -1.40 -10.32
CA ALA A 253 12.98 -0.82 -11.02
C ALA A 253 12.74 -1.51 -12.37
N ALA A 254 13.80 -1.79 -13.13
CA ALA A 254 13.71 -2.55 -14.38
C ALA A 254 13.08 -3.94 -14.15
N SER A 255 13.59 -4.70 -13.17
CA SER A 255 13.03 -6.01 -12.85
C SER A 255 11.55 -5.97 -12.46
N LYS A 256 11.12 -4.95 -11.70
CA LYS A 256 9.73 -4.82 -11.27
C LYS A 256 8.80 -4.31 -12.38
N HIS A 257 9.29 -3.55 -13.35
CA HIS A 257 8.54 -3.24 -14.58
C HIS A 257 8.38 -4.48 -15.45
N ALA A 258 9.44 -5.29 -15.61
CA ALA A 258 9.36 -6.56 -16.34
C ALA A 258 8.35 -7.52 -15.70
N THR A 259 8.34 -7.62 -14.36
CA THR A 259 7.30 -8.34 -13.62
C THR A 259 5.90 -7.86 -14.00
N GLN A 260 5.63 -6.54 -13.98
CA GLN A 260 4.30 -6.00 -14.29
C GLN A 260 3.85 -6.40 -15.70
N ALA A 261 4.70 -6.17 -16.70
CA ALA A 261 4.39 -6.49 -18.08
C ALA A 261 4.08 -7.98 -18.29
N PHE A 262 4.91 -8.88 -17.73
CA PHE A 262 4.67 -10.31 -17.85
C PHE A 262 3.35 -10.75 -17.20
N PHE A 263 3.06 -10.28 -15.97
CA PHE A 263 1.83 -10.66 -15.29
C PHE A 263 0.58 -9.99 -15.89
N ASP A 264 0.73 -8.89 -16.62
CA ASP A 264 -0.35 -8.31 -17.41
C ASP A 264 -0.69 -9.17 -18.64
N CYS A 265 0.31 -9.66 -19.38
CA CYS A 265 0.11 -10.65 -20.44
C CYS A 265 -0.50 -11.95 -19.90
N LEU A 266 0.08 -12.51 -18.83
CA LEU A 266 -0.43 -13.72 -18.20
C LEU A 266 -1.90 -13.58 -17.81
N ARG A 267 -2.30 -12.44 -17.25
CA ARG A 267 -3.70 -12.19 -16.87
C ARG A 267 -4.65 -12.26 -18.06
N ALA A 268 -4.29 -11.64 -19.17
CA ALA A 268 -5.12 -11.62 -20.37
C ALA A 268 -5.20 -13.02 -20.99
N GLU A 269 -4.07 -13.71 -21.11
CA GLU A 269 -4.02 -15.05 -21.70
C GLU A 269 -4.74 -16.10 -20.86
N MET A 270 -4.67 -16.00 -19.53
CA MET A 270 -5.19 -17.00 -18.61
C MET A 270 -6.67 -16.83 -18.25
N GLU A 271 -7.30 -15.72 -18.66
CA GLU A 271 -8.74 -15.48 -18.44
C GLU A 271 -9.59 -16.62 -19.04
N GLN A 272 -9.21 -17.15 -20.21
CA GLN A 272 -9.91 -18.27 -20.87
C GLN A 272 -9.88 -19.58 -20.07
N TYR A 273 -8.97 -19.70 -19.09
CA TYR A 273 -8.79 -20.87 -18.22
C TYR A 273 -9.28 -20.63 -16.79
N GLU A 274 -9.95 -19.50 -16.52
CA GLU A 274 -10.47 -19.14 -15.19
C GLU A 274 -9.39 -19.05 -14.10
N ILE A 275 -8.17 -18.66 -14.50
CA ILE A 275 -7.06 -18.44 -13.59
C ILE A 275 -6.93 -16.94 -13.32
N GLU A 276 -6.98 -16.58 -12.04
CA GLU A 276 -6.88 -15.20 -11.60
C GLU A 276 -5.43 -14.75 -11.54
N VAL A 277 -5.16 -13.46 -11.82
CA VAL A 277 -3.82 -12.87 -11.65
C VAL A 277 -3.93 -11.54 -10.92
N THR A 278 -3.26 -11.47 -9.77
CA THR A 278 -3.14 -10.27 -8.92
C THR A 278 -1.71 -9.77 -8.91
N VAL A 279 -1.49 -8.52 -9.30
CA VAL A 279 -0.20 -7.84 -9.11
C VAL A 279 -0.34 -6.84 -7.97
N ILE A 280 0.53 -6.94 -6.98
CA ILE A 280 0.56 -6.06 -5.82
C ILE A 280 1.79 -5.18 -5.92
N SER A 281 1.61 -3.88 -5.78
CA SER A 281 2.65 -2.85 -5.91
C SER A 281 2.79 -2.08 -4.60
N PRO A 282 3.50 -2.63 -3.60
CA PRO A 282 3.71 -1.93 -2.34
C PRO A 282 4.66 -0.73 -2.49
N GLY A 283 4.44 0.27 -1.63
CA GLY A 283 5.42 1.29 -1.32
C GLY A 283 6.53 0.74 -0.40
N TYR A 284 7.05 1.58 0.49
CA TYR A 284 8.04 1.14 1.47
C TYR A 284 7.37 0.32 2.59
N ILE A 285 8.01 -0.78 2.97
CA ILE A 285 7.59 -1.66 4.06
C ILE A 285 8.77 -1.79 5.02
N HIS A 286 8.52 -1.66 6.33
CA HIS A 286 9.52 -1.79 7.37
C HIS A 286 10.03 -3.24 7.47
N THR A 287 11.05 -3.57 6.69
CA THR A 287 11.66 -4.90 6.58
C THR A 287 13.16 -4.78 6.34
N ASN A 288 13.88 -5.90 6.48
CA ASN A 288 15.30 -5.98 6.16
C ASN A 288 15.63 -5.92 4.65
N LEU A 289 14.67 -5.56 3.79
CA LEU A 289 14.86 -5.50 2.33
C LEU A 289 16.00 -4.55 1.92
N SER A 290 16.15 -3.41 2.61
CA SER A 290 17.25 -2.47 2.37
C SER A 290 18.58 -3.04 2.85
N VAL A 291 18.64 -3.53 4.08
CA VAL A 291 19.82 -4.16 4.66
C VAL A 291 20.33 -5.35 3.83
N ASN A 292 19.41 -6.10 3.21
CA ASN A 292 19.71 -7.27 2.36
C ASN A 292 19.89 -6.95 0.88
N ALA A 293 19.82 -5.68 0.50
CA ALA A 293 20.01 -5.28 -0.87
C ALA A 293 21.44 -5.49 -1.33
N ILE A 294 21.62 -5.53 -2.65
CA ILE A 294 22.95 -5.56 -3.26
C ILE A 294 23.34 -4.18 -3.81
N THR A 295 24.64 -3.92 -3.88
CA THR A 295 25.21 -2.69 -4.44
C THR A 295 25.64 -2.86 -5.90
N ALA A 296 26.20 -1.79 -6.48
CA ALA A 296 26.66 -1.73 -7.87
C ALA A 296 27.67 -2.82 -8.26
N ASP A 297 28.48 -3.29 -7.31
CA ASP A 297 29.47 -4.36 -7.42
C ASP A 297 28.95 -5.74 -6.98
N GLY A 298 27.70 -5.82 -6.52
CA GLY A 298 27.06 -7.05 -6.05
C GLY A 298 27.33 -7.39 -4.57
N SER A 299 28.09 -6.56 -3.86
CA SER A 299 28.25 -6.68 -2.40
C SER A 299 26.97 -6.31 -1.67
N ARG A 300 26.88 -6.62 -0.37
CA ARG A 300 25.68 -6.37 0.44
C ARG A 300 25.64 -4.90 0.86
N TYR A 301 24.50 -4.24 0.67
CA TYR A 301 24.30 -2.84 1.06
C TYR A 301 24.41 -2.62 2.58
N GLY A 302 23.81 -3.51 3.39
CA GLY A 302 24.00 -3.52 4.85
C GLY A 302 23.34 -2.37 5.62
N VAL A 303 22.71 -1.41 4.93
CA VAL A 303 22.16 -0.19 5.55
C VAL A 303 20.63 -0.19 5.51
N MET A 304 20.01 0.23 6.61
CA MET A 304 18.57 0.48 6.69
C MET A 304 18.25 1.86 6.12
N ASP A 305 17.74 1.92 4.89
CA ASP A 305 17.23 3.17 4.29
C ASP A 305 16.18 3.82 5.21
N THR A 306 16.26 5.14 5.42
CA THR A 306 15.27 5.88 6.25
C THR A 306 13.85 5.72 5.75
N THR A 307 13.65 5.71 4.43
CA THR A 307 12.33 5.46 3.80
C THR A 307 11.82 4.04 4.07
N THR A 308 12.71 3.05 4.16
CA THR A 308 12.33 1.68 4.53
C THR A 308 12.00 1.60 6.03
N ALA A 309 12.79 2.27 6.88
CA ALA A 309 12.53 2.35 8.32
C ALA A 309 11.21 3.05 8.65
N GLN A 310 10.78 4.01 7.83
CA GLN A 310 9.49 4.71 7.97
C GLN A 310 8.37 4.05 7.17
N GLY A 311 8.63 2.90 6.54
CA GLY A 311 7.64 2.18 5.75
C GLY A 311 6.51 1.59 6.59
N ARG A 312 5.44 1.16 5.91
CA ARG A 312 4.30 0.50 6.55
C ARG A 312 4.72 -0.81 7.25
N SER A 313 3.95 -1.21 8.26
CA SER A 313 4.19 -2.48 8.95
C SER A 313 4.02 -3.66 7.99
N PRO A 314 4.93 -4.65 7.97
CA PRO A 314 4.80 -5.83 7.13
C PRO A 314 3.54 -6.66 7.46
N VAL A 315 3.08 -6.62 8.72
CA VAL A 315 1.85 -7.30 9.15
C VAL A 315 0.62 -6.68 8.48
N GLU A 316 0.53 -5.35 8.48
CA GLU A 316 -0.58 -4.63 7.85
C GLU A 316 -0.61 -4.87 6.34
N VAL A 317 0.56 -4.80 5.70
CA VAL A 317 0.67 -5.06 4.26
C VAL A 317 0.32 -6.51 3.94
N ALA A 318 0.68 -7.49 4.77
CA ALA A 318 0.27 -8.88 4.59
C ALA A 318 -1.25 -9.05 4.69
N HIS A 319 -1.93 -8.36 5.61
CA HIS A 319 -3.39 -8.34 5.67
C HIS A 319 -4.03 -7.71 4.42
N ASP A 320 -3.45 -6.63 3.90
CA ASP A 320 -3.89 -6.02 2.65
C ASP A 320 -3.71 -6.97 1.45
N VAL A 321 -2.59 -7.72 1.41
CA VAL A 321 -2.33 -8.77 0.41
C VAL A 321 -3.41 -9.86 0.52
N LEU A 322 -3.64 -10.40 1.71
CA LEU A 322 -4.68 -11.41 1.96
C LEU A 322 -6.07 -10.93 1.49
N ALA A 323 -6.43 -9.68 1.82
CA ALA A 323 -7.70 -9.09 1.41
C ALA A 323 -7.80 -8.84 -0.10
N ALA A 324 -6.70 -8.47 -0.76
CA ALA A 324 -6.64 -8.31 -2.21
C ALA A 324 -6.82 -9.64 -2.93
N VAL A 325 -6.17 -10.70 -2.43
CA VAL A 325 -6.28 -12.07 -2.96
C VAL A 325 -7.68 -12.61 -2.76
N GLY A 326 -8.24 -12.48 -1.55
CA GLY A 326 -9.63 -12.90 -1.26
C GLY A 326 -10.69 -12.19 -2.11
N LYS A 327 -10.39 -10.98 -2.59
CA LYS A 327 -11.26 -10.20 -3.49
C LYS A 327 -10.90 -10.36 -4.97
N LYS A 328 -9.89 -11.18 -5.31
CA LYS A 328 -9.40 -11.39 -6.67
C LYS A 328 -9.10 -10.09 -7.42
N LYS A 329 -8.48 -9.12 -6.73
CA LYS A 329 -8.14 -7.82 -7.35
C LYS A 329 -7.08 -8.00 -8.43
N LYS A 330 -7.20 -7.34 -9.58
CA LYS A 330 -6.26 -7.52 -10.70
C LYS A 330 -4.92 -6.78 -10.51
N ASP A 331 -4.97 -5.50 -10.14
CA ASP A 331 -3.82 -4.63 -9.90
C ASP A 331 -4.06 -3.81 -8.62
N VAL A 332 -3.11 -3.84 -7.68
CA VAL A 332 -3.27 -3.29 -6.34
C VAL A 332 -2.08 -2.44 -5.96
N ILE A 333 -2.31 -1.15 -5.71
CA ILE A 333 -1.28 -0.24 -5.20
C ILE A 333 -1.43 -0.16 -3.68
N LEU A 334 -0.37 -0.54 -2.95
CA LEU A 334 -0.30 -0.46 -1.50
C LEU A 334 0.78 0.54 -1.10
N ALA A 335 0.58 1.80 -1.46
CA ALA A 335 1.52 2.88 -1.20
C ALA A 335 0.80 4.12 -0.67
N ASP A 336 1.55 5.00 -0.01
CA ASP A 336 1.01 6.26 0.48
C ASP A 336 0.56 7.16 -0.68
N LEU A 337 -0.12 8.26 -0.33
CA LEU A 337 -0.68 9.18 -1.31
C LEU A 337 0.39 9.73 -2.27
N LEU A 338 1.55 10.13 -1.77
CA LEU A 338 2.60 10.74 -2.59
C LEU A 338 3.18 9.79 -3.66
N PRO A 339 3.67 8.57 -3.33
CA PRO A 339 4.09 7.62 -4.36
C PRO A 339 2.97 7.22 -5.33
N SER A 340 1.73 7.14 -4.85
CA SER A 340 0.57 6.82 -5.69
C SER A 340 0.28 7.93 -6.71
N LEU A 341 0.31 9.20 -6.29
CA LEU A 341 0.18 10.36 -7.18
C LEU A 341 1.32 10.44 -8.20
N ALA A 342 2.53 10.01 -7.84
CA ALA A 342 3.67 9.99 -8.74
C ALA A 342 3.47 9.07 -9.96
N ILE A 343 2.66 8.01 -9.86
CA ILE A 343 2.27 7.17 -11.01
C ILE A 343 1.49 8.01 -12.01
N TYR A 344 0.45 8.72 -11.55
CA TYR A 344 -0.35 9.58 -12.41
C TYR A 344 0.45 10.74 -12.96
N LEU A 345 1.35 11.33 -12.16
CA LEU A 345 2.22 12.40 -12.61
C LEU A 345 3.14 11.96 -13.76
N ARG A 346 3.70 10.74 -13.68
CA ARG A 346 4.52 10.17 -14.75
C ARG A 346 3.73 10.07 -16.06
N THR A 347 2.46 9.69 -16.00
CA THR A 347 1.61 9.51 -17.19
C THR A 347 1.06 10.84 -17.72
N LEU A 348 0.56 11.71 -16.84
CA LEU A 348 -0.16 12.94 -17.21
C LEU A 348 0.77 14.13 -17.47
N ALA A 349 1.92 14.20 -16.79
CA ALA A 349 2.88 15.29 -16.93
C ALA A 349 4.33 14.77 -16.89
N PRO A 350 4.76 13.97 -17.88
CA PRO A 350 6.07 13.30 -17.87
C PRO A 350 7.25 14.26 -17.75
N GLY A 351 7.19 15.44 -18.39
CA GLY A 351 8.25 16.45 -18.29
C GLY A 351 8.48 16.93 -16.85
N LEU A 352 7.40 17.17 -16.10
CA LEU A 352 7.48 17.53 -14.68
C LEU A 352 7.99 16.37 -13.84
N PHE A 353 7.48 15.16 -14.04
CA PHE A 353 7.95 13.95 -13.35
C PHE A 353 9.47 13.76 -13.52
N PHE A 354 9.97 13.81 -14.76
CA PHE A 354 11.40 13.61 -15.04
C PHE A 354 12.27 14.74 -14.50
N SER A 355 11.78 15.99 -14.51
CA SER A 355 12.48 17.11 -13.86
C SER A 355 12.62 16.90 -12.34
N LEU A 356 11.55 16.43 -11.67
CA LEU A 356 11.60 16.09 -10.25
C LEU A 356 12.55 14.93 -9.97
N MET A 357 12.57 13.89 -10.80
CA MET A 357 13.51 12.77 -10.66
C MET A 357 14.96 13.22 -10.85
N ALA A 358 15.24 14.10 -11.82
CA ALA A 358 16.57 14.69 -11.98
C ALA A 358 16.99 15.55 -10.78
N SER A 359 16.06 16.33 -10.21
CA SER A 359 16.30 17.09 -8.98
C SER A 359 16.60 16.19 -7.79
N ARG A 360 15.82 15.11 -7.63
CA ARG A 360 16.05 14.08 -6.62
C ARG A 360 17.43 13.44 -6.75
N ALA A 361 17.84 13.07 -7.97
CA ALA A 361 19.15 12.49 -8.23
C ALA A 361 20.30 13.42 -7.80
N ARG A 362 20.19 14.73 -8.09
CA ARG A 362 21.17 15.74 -7.66
C ARG A 362 21.25 15.87 -6.14
N LYS A 363 20.11 15.85 -5.44
CA LYS A 363 20.06 15.97 -3.97
C LYS A 363 20.71 14.76 -3.29
N GLU A 364 20.38 13.54 -3.72
CA GLU A 364 20.94 12.32 -3.16
C GLU A 364 22.45 12.18 -3.43
N ARG A 365 22.94 12.64 -4.60
CA ARG A 365 24.38 12.69 -4.89
C ARG A 365 25.13 13.64 -3.95
N LYS A 366 24.60 14.83 -3.69
CA LYS A 366 25.21 15.79 -2.74
C LYS A 366 25.34 15.20 -1.33
N SER A 367 24.30 14.51 -0.86
CA SER A 367 24.28 13.87 0.47
C SER A 367 25.29 12.73 0.63
N LYS A 368 25.79 12.12 -0.46
CA LYS A 368 26.82 11.07 -0.40
C LYS A 368 28.24 11.62 -0.44
N ASN A 369 28.40 12.86 -0.93
CA ASN A 369 29.69 13.54 -1.06
C ASN A 369 29.97 14.51 0.11
N SER A 370 28.99 14.73 0.99
CA SER A 370 29.11 15.50 2.24
C SER A 370 29.18 14.51 3.40
#